data_AF-A0A7S1Y760-F1
#
_entry.id   AF-A0A7S1Y760-F1
#
_cell.length_a   1.000
_cell.length_b   1.000
_cell.length_c   1.000
_cell.angle_alpha   90.00
_cell.angle_beta   90.00
_cell.angle_gamma   90.00
#
_symmetry.space_group_name_H-M   'P 1'
#
loop_
_entity.id
_entity.type
_entity.pdbx_description
1 polymer ?
#
loop_
_entity_poly.entity_id
_entity_poly.type
_entity_poly.pdbx_seq_one_letter_code
_entity_poly.pdbx_strand_id
1 'polypeptide(L)'
;AETIAVVGDLPLLGAWRVEGGVRLQPDVQRTAWVGSTVLPRGSHFSFNYAHARDDGMSRLERLEDGGHRVVRLPRTASEVDVHSGVVGERPGAGAELLKVTSVADGGGAPPPATGKTSIGV
;
A
#
# COMPACT_ATOMS: atom_id res chain seq x y z
N ALA A 1 -3.53 19.78 -6.30
CA ALA A 1 -3.76 19.02 -5.06
C ALA A 1 -2.52 18.18 -4.77
N GLU A 2 -2.23 17.91 -3.50
CA GLU A 2 -1.14 16.98 -3.14
C GLU A 2 -1.68 15.54 -3.31
N THR A 3 -0.95 14.70 -4.05
CA THR A 3 -1.32 13.30 -4.26
C THR A 3 -0.32 12.41 -3.54
N ILE A 4 -0.82 11.50 -2.71
CA ILE A 4 0.00 10.49 -2.03
C ILE A 4 -0.19 9.15 -2.76
N ALA A 5 0.89 8.42 -2.95
CA ALA A 5 0.89 7.09 -3.54
C ALA A 5 1.77 6.14 -2.74
N VAL A 6 1.48 4.84 -2.82
CA VAL A 6 2.37 3.78 -2.38
C VAL A 6 3.20 3.31 -3.57
N VAL A 7 4.52 3.32 -3.43
CA VAL A 7 5.47 2.76 -4.40
C VAL A 7 6.34 1.70 -3.75
N GLY A 8 6.70 0.67 -4.49
CA GLY A 8 7.43 -0.47 -3.95
C GLY A 8 8.19 -1.27 -4.98
N ASP A 9 8.83 -2.33 -4.52
CA ASP A 9 9.71 -3.21 -5.32
C ASP A 9 8.95 -4.09 -6.33
N LEU A 10 7.66 -4.37 -6.10
CA LEU A 10 6.84 -5.11 -7.03
C LEU A 10 6.38 -4.25 -8.22
N PRO A 11 6.22 -4.85 -9.43
CA PRO A 11 5.66 -4.15 -10.58
C PRO A 11 4.25 -3.58 -10.32
N LEU A 12 3.44 -4.29 -9.53
CA LEU A 12 2.09 -3.86 -9.11
C LEU A 12 2.11 -2.70 -8.09
N LEU A 13 3.29 -2.36 -7.57
CA LEU A 13 3.56 -1.18 -6.75
C LEU A 13 4.47 -0.19 -7.49
N GLY A 14 4.57 -0.30 -8.81
CA GLY A 14 5.28 0.65 -9.66
C GLY A 14 6.78 0.43 -9.78
N ALA A 15 7.39 -0.59 -9.15
CA ALA A 15 8.83 -0.83 -9.18
C ALA A 15 9.64 0.44 -8.85
N TRP A 16 9.27 1.10 -7.75
CA TRP A 16 9.81 2.39 -7.28
C TRP A 16 9.54 3.61 -8.18
N ARG A 17 8.61 3.48 -9.13
CA ARG A 17 8.14 4.58 -9.99
C ARG A 17 6.74 5.02 -9.58
N VAL A 18 6.56 6.33 -9.38
CA VAL A 18 5.30 6.89 -8.90
C VAL A 18 4.16 6.77 -9.92
N GLU A 19 4.50 6.73 -11.21
CA GLU A 19 3.56 6.56 -12.31
C GLU A 19 2.81 5.21 -12.24
N GLY A 20 3.46 4.18 -11.67
CA GLY A 20 2.89 2.85 -11.45
C GLY A 20 2.48 2.58 -10.00
N GLY A 21 2.56 3.59 -9.13
CA GLY A 21 2.21 3.47 -7.72
C GLY A 21 0.71 3.38 -7.48
N VAL A 22 0.34 2.91 -6.29
CA VAL A 22 -1.06 2.84 -5.85
C VAL A 22 -1.45 4.20 -5.27
N ARG A 23 -2.34 4.93 -5.95
CA ARG A 23 -2.83 6.21 -5.45
C ARG A 23 -3.65 6.03 -4.17
N LEU A 24 -3.35 6.85 -3.17
CA LEU A 24 -4.18 6.97 -1.97
C LEU A 24 -5.22 8.08 -2.13
N GLN A 25 -6.39 7.86 -1.57
CA GLN A 25 -7.47 8.83 -1.49
C GLN A 25 -7.77 9.15 -0.02
N PRO A 26 -8.12 10.40 0.31
CA PRO A 26 -8.48 10.75 1.67
C PRO A 26 -9.81 10.08 2.05
N ASP A 27 -9.80 9.30 3.13
CA ASP A 27 -10.98 8.79 3.81
C ASP A 27 -11.29 9.71 5.01
N VAL A 28 -12.28 10.58 4.82
CA VAL A 28 -12.70 11.59 5.79
C VAL A 28 -13.30 10.95 7.05
N GLN A 29 -13.86 9.75 6.97
CA GLN A 29 -14.46 9.08 8.13
C GLN A 29 -13.41 8.45 9.04
N ARG A 30 -12.32 7.96 8.44
CA ARG A 30 -11.24 7.29 9.17
C ARG A 30 -10.09 8.22 9.54
N THR A 31 -10.15 9.47 9.10
CA THR A 31 -9.02 10.41 9.17
C THR A 31 -7.77 9.68 8.69
N ALA A 32 -7.82 9.18 7.45
CA ALA A 32 -6.81 8.30 6.89
C ALA A 32 -6.65 8.52 5.39
N TRP A 33 -5.51 8.11 4.82
CA TRP A 33 -5.35 7.97 3.38
C TRP A 33 -5.43 6.48 3.03
N VAL A 34 -6.28 6.14 2.07
CA VAL A 34 -6.58 4.75 1.72
C VAL A 34 -6.32 4.49 0.25
N GLY A 35 -5.57 3.43 -0.03
CA GLY A 35 -5.36 2.91 -1.38
C GLY A 35 -5.68 1.42 -1.42
N SER A 36 -5.90 0.89 -2.61
CA SER A 36 -6.13 -0.55 -2.78
C SER A 36 -5.36 -1.15 -3.94
N THR A 37 -4.91 -2.39 -3.76
CA THR A 37 -4.24 -3.17 -4.80
C THR A 37 -4.53 -4.65 -4.65
N VAL A 38 -4.29 -5.41 -5.71
CA VAL A 38 -4.42 -6.86 -5.74
C VAL A 38 -3.04 -7.47 -5.84
N LEU A 39 -2.67 -8.32 -4.88
CA LEU A 39 -1.39 -9.01 -4.87
C LEU A 39 -1.59 -10.51 -4.67
N PRO A 40 -0.66 -11.35 -5.16
CA PRO A 40 -0.73 -12.77 -4.88
C PRO A 40 -0.56 -13.08 -3.38
N ARG A 41 -1.26 -14.11 -2.91
CA ARG A 41 -1.18 -14.60 -1.53
C ARG A 41 0.23 -15.05 -1.18
N GLY A 42 0.73 -14.64 -0.02
CA GLY A 42 2.10 -14.95 0.38
C GLY A 42 3.16 -14.03 -0.22
N SER A 43 2.77 -12.99 -0.99
CA SER A 43 3.70 -11.98 -1.49
C SER A 43 4.53 -11.38 -0.35
N HIS A 44 5.79 -11.13 -0.66
CA HIS A 44 6.73 -10.41 0.19
C HIS A 44 7.23 -9.21 -0.59
N PHE A 45 7.03 -8.00 -0.06
CA PHE A 45 7.31 -6.77 -0.79
C PHE A 45 7.74 -5.66 0.15
N SER A 46 8.43 -4.69 -0.43
CA SER A 46 8.88 -3.48 0.23
C SER A 46 8.19 -2.26 -0.38
N PHE A 47 7.82 -1.28 0.43
CA PHE A 47 7.19 -0.05 -0.06
C PHE A 47 7.52 1.18 0.78
N ASN A 48 7.33 2.36 0.19
CA ASN A 48 7.33 3.68 0.84
C ASN A 48 6.13 4.50 0.33
N TYR A 49 5.80 5.55 1.06
CA TYR A 49 4.91 6.59 0.56
C TYR A 49 5.64 7.59 -0.32
N ALA A 50 4.98 7.99 -1.41
CA ALA A 50 5.47 8.95 -2.39
C ALA A 50 4.48 10.11 -2.48
N HIS A 51 4.99 11.32 -2.35
CA HIS A 51 4.27 12.56 -2.62
C HIS A 51 4.54 12.99 -4.06
N ALA A 52 3.48 13.17 -4.82
CA ALA A 52 3.51 13.67 -6.18
C ALA A 52 2.82 15.03 -6.27
N ARG A 53 3.36 15.88 -7.15
CA ARG A 53 2.70 17.10 -7.58
C ARG A 53 1.74 16.77 -8.70
N ASP A 54 0.52 17.29 -8.55
CA ASP A 54 -0.58 17.11 -9.48
C ASP A 54 -1.20 15.70 -9.49
N ASP A 55 -2.48 15.67 -9.86
CA ASP A 55 -3.31 14.46 -9.96
C ASP A 55 -2.84 13.48 -11.06
N GLY A 56 -1.66 13.69 -11.66
CA GLY A 56 -1.11 12.85 -12.73
C GLY A 56 -0.17 11.75 -12.24
N MET A 57 0.38 11.84 -11.02
CA MET A 57 1.50 10.97 -10.58
C MET A 57 2.63 10.90 -11.62
N SER A 58 2.90 12.00 -12.33
CA SER A 58 3.86 12.02 -13.43
C SER A 58 5.30 12.31 -12.97
N ARG A 59 5.45 12.79 -11.72
CA ARG A 59 6.75 13.16 -11.15
C ARG A 59 6.72 13.00 -9.63
N LEU A 60 7.69 12.26 -9.11
CA LEU A 60 7.95 12.16 -7.68
C LEU A 60 8.50 13.50 -7.18
N GLU A 61 7.87 14.07 -6.15
CA GLU A 61 8.43 15.23 -5.44
C GLU A 61 9.19 14.81 -4.20
N ARG A 62 8.63 13.87 -3.43
CA ARG A 62 9.25 13.38 -2.21
C ARG A 62 8.90 11.92 -2.00
N LEU A 63 9.89 11.13 -1.61
CA LEU A 63 9.68 9.80 -1.04
C LEU A 63 9.77 9.92 0.49
N GLU A 64 9.01 9.10 1.21
CA GLU A 64 9.15 8.93 2.65
C GLU A 64 10.63 8.70 3.01
N ASP A 65 11.13 9.50 3.96
CA ASP A 65 12.48 9.36 4.52
C ASP A 65 12.51 8.17 5.49
N GLY A 66 13.54 7.32 5.41
CA GLY A 66 13.69 6.15 6.27
C GLY A 66 13.92 4.85 5.50
N GLY A 67 13.98 3.73 6.22
CA GLY A 67 14.07 2.39 5.62
C GLY A 67 12.75 1.97 4.98
N HIS A 68 12.81 1.09 3.98
CA HIS A 68 11.62 0.57 3.33
C HIS A 68 10.76 -0.26 4.28
N ARG A 69 9.44 -0.07 4.19
CA ARG A 69 8.48 -0.88 4.95
C ARG A 69 8.37 -2.24 4.28
N VAL A 70 8.57 -3.30 5.05
CA VAL A 70 8.57 -4.67 4.52
C VAL A 70 7.31 -5.40 4.99
N VAL A 71 6.54 -5.92 4.05
CA VAL A 71 5.28 -6.63 4.31
C VAL A 71 5.34 -8.03 3.74
N ARG A 72 4.84 -8.99 4.52
CA ARG A 72 4.57 -10.35 4.06
C ARG A 72 3.09 -10.67 4.20
N LEU A 73 2.42 -10.89 3.09
CA LEU A 73 1.01 -11.25 3.08
C LEU A 73 0.82 -12.69 3.61
N PRO A 74 -0.27 -12.98 4.34
CA PRO A 74 -0.61 -14.35 4.69
C PRO A 74 -0.96 -15.14 3.42
N ARG A 75 -0.67 -16.43 3.41
CA ARG A 75 -1.11 -17.32 2.32
C ARG A 75 -2.59 -17.69 2.40
N THR A 76 -3.24 -17.43 3.54
CA THR A 76 -4.61 -17.83 3.84
C THR A 76 -5.61 -16.69 3.77
N ALA A 77 -5.22 -15.43 3.94
CA ALA A 77 -6.15 -14.31 3.88
C ALA A 77 -6.59 -14.01 2.44
N SER A 78 -7.84 -13.58 2.25
CA SER A 78 -8.34 -13.01 0.99
C SER A 78 -8.32 -11.48 0.97
N GLU A 79 -8.31 -10.86 2.14
CA GLU A 79 -8.22 -9.41 2.31
C GLU A 79 -7.26 -9.09 3.46
N VAL A 80 -6.33 -8.18 3.23
CA VAL A 80 -5.32 -7.75 4.19
C VAL A 80 -5.29 -6.23 4.24
N ASP A 81 -5.59 -5.66 5.39
CA ASP A 81 -5.40 -4.22 5.64
C ASP A 81 -3.97 -4.01 6.20
N VAL A 82 -3.15 -3.20 5.53
CA VAL A 82 -1.80 -2.85 5.98
C VAL A 82 -1.81 -1.42 6.51
N HIS A 83 -1.53 -1.26 7.81
CA HIS A 83 -1.51 0.00 8.52
C HIS A 83 -0.07 0.42 8.78
N SER A 84 0.33 1.62 8.40
CA SER A 84 1.73 2.08 8.54
C SER A 84 1.95 3.18 9.60
N GLY A 85 0.89 3.56 10.31
CA GLY A 85 0.91 4.69 11.23
C GLY A 85 0.91 6.04 10.51
N VAL A 86 1.36 7.10 11.20
CA VAL A 86 1.42 8.48 10.69
C VAL A 86 2.77 8.75 10.05
N VAL A 87 2.79 9.22 8.80
CA VAL A 87 4.00 9.66 8.11
C VAL A 87 4.08 11.19 8.13
N GLY A 88 5.00 11.72 8.94
CA GLY A 88 5.29 13.15 9.06
C GLY A 88 4.55 13.91 10.17
N GLU A 89 5.15 14.99 10.67
CA GLU A 89 4.66 15.81 11.81
C GLU A 89 3.44 16.69 11.51
N ARG A 90 2.67 16.48 10.43
CA ARG A 90 1.54 17.36 10.11
C ARG A 90 0.35 17.07 11.05
N PRO A 91 -0.11 18.04 11.87
CA PRO A 91 -1.34 17.89 12.63
C PRO A 91 -2.52 17.72 11.67
N GLY A 92 -3.21 16.57 11.73
CA GLY A 92 -4.29 16.20 10.81
C GLY A 92 -3.89 15.28 9.66
N ALA A 93 -2.62 14.86 9.56
CA ALA A 93 -2.21 13.78 8.67
C ALA A 93 -2.73 12.45 9.25
N GLY A 94 -3.78 11.95 8.62
CA GLY A 94 -4.40 10.69 8.98
C GLY A 94 -3.45 9.50 8.90
N ALA A 95 -3.81 8.40 9.57
CA ALA A 95 -3.09 7.13 9.39
C ALA A 95 -3.13 6.70 7.91
N GLU A 96 -2.04 6.15 7.40
CA GLU A 96 -2.02 5.66 6.02
C GLU A 96 -2.34 4.14 6.02
N LEU A 97 -3.25 3.76 5.12
CA LEU A 97 -3.82 2.43 5.01
C LEU A 97 -3.72 1.93 3.57
N LEU A 98 -2.97 0.86 3.36
CA LEU A 98 -2.99 0.12 2.10
C LEU A 98 -3.88 -1.12 2.27
N LYS A 99 -5.01 -1.14 1.56
CA LYS A 99 -5.89 -2.30 1.48
C LYS A 99 -5.42 -3.24 0.37
N VAL A 100 -5.00 -4.45 0.74
CA VAL A 100 -4.54 -5.47 -0.21
C VAL A 100 -5.58 -6.57 -0.33
N THR A 101 -6.10 -6.78 -1.54
CA THR A 101 -6.89 -7.97 -1.85
C THR A 101 -5.93 -9.07 -2.30
N SER A 102 -5.91 -10.20 -1.60
CA SER A 102 -4.96 -11.27 -1.86
C SER A 102 -5.59 -12.44 -2.62
N VAL A 103 -5.11 -12.67 -3.84
CA VAL A 103 -5.59 -13.71 -4.74
C VAL A 103 -4.67 -14.93 -4.71
N ALA A 104 -5.23 -16.12 -4.93
CA ALA A 104 -4.42 -17.33 -5.01
C ALA A 104 -3.44 -17.27 -6.18
N ASP A 105 -2.19 -17.68 -5.95
CA ASP A 105 -1.27 -17.97 -7.04
C ASP A 105 -1.81 -19.16 -7.86
N GLY A 106 -1.76 -19.06 -9.19
CA GLY A 106 -2.27 -20.09 -10.09
C GLY A 106 -1.50 -21.41 -10.10
N GLY A 107 -0.54 -21.61 -9.19
CA GLY A 107 0.32 -22.79 -9.11
C GLY A 107 0.06 -23.61 -7.85
N GLY A 108 -0.81 -24.62 -7.97
CA GLY A 108 -1.18 -25.54 -6.89
C GLY A 108 -2.44 -25.11 -6.12
N ALA A 109 -3.14 -26.08 -5.50
CA ALA A 109 -4.34 -25.78 -4.73
C ALA A 109 -4.00 -24.84 -3.57
N PRO A 110 -4.42 -23.56 -3.59
CA PRO A 110 -4.16 -22.65 -2.49
C PRO A 110 -4.88 -23.16 -1.24
N PRO A 111 -4.34 -22.92 -0.03
CA PRO A 111 -5.13 -23.14 1.18
C PRO A 111 -6.43 -22.32 1.08
N PRO A 112 -7.55 -22.82 1.64
CA PRO A 112 -8.82 -22.11 1.59
C PRO A 112 -8.65 -20.70 2.16
N ALA A 113 -9.30 -19.74 1.51
CA ALA A 113 -9.29 -18.36 1.95
C ALA A 113 -9.99 -18.23 3.31
N THR A 114 -9.32 -17.68 4.31
CA THR A 114 -9.90 -17.29 5.59
C THR A 114 -9.98 -15.78 5.66
N GLY A 115 -11.19 -15.24 5.51
CA GLY A 115 -11.60 -13.90 5.92
C GLY A 115 -10.63 -12.73 5.66
N LYS A 116 -10.71 -11.75 6.55
CA LYS A 116 -9.92 -10.51 6.56
C LYS A 116 -8.86 -10.56 7.65
N THR A 117 -7.71 -9.94 7.41
CA THR A 117 -6.62 -9.78 8.39
C THR A 117 -6.06 -8.36 8.35
N SER A 118 -5.41 -7.91 9.43
CA SER A 118 -4.72 -6.62 9.50
C SER A 118 -3.26 -6.79 9.88
N ILE A 119 -2.37 -5.99 9.29
CA ILE A 119 -0.92 -5.95 9.55
C ILE A 119 -0.53 -4.52 9.91
N GLY A 120 0.27 -4.33 10.97
CA GLY A 120 0.92 -3.06 11.30
C GLY A 120 2.39 -3.08 10.88
N VAL A 121 2.87 -2.02 10.23
CA VAL A 121 4.27 -1.85 9.77
C VAL A 121 4.83 -0.47 10.07
#